data_AF-A0A3D0XZZ2-F1
#
_entry.id   AF-A0A3D0XZZ2-F1
#
_cell.length_a   1.000
_cell.length_b   1.000
_cell.length_c   1.000
_cell.angle_alpha   90.00
_cell.angle_beta   90.00
_cell.angle_gamma   90.00
#
_symmetry.space_group_name_H-M   'P 1'
#
loop_
_entity.id
_entity.type
_entity.pdbx_description
1 polymer ?
#
loop_
_entity_poly.entity_id
_entity_poly.type
_entity_poly.pdbx_seq_one_letter_code
_entity_poly.pdbx_strand_id
1 'polypeptide(L)'
;MVIEYFIISLVMIIVLIILAIVYDYNLKKLKQFVELEEKKYNKLIEKYPSNINICRHILKKLNNKDVKIEEDKNQKTCLYIAITNKIIIANIKESYTRVQTICHECLHSIQSKKILLLNFIYSNLYLLYFFITAILGILGKVPNKNVFFSLMILFSYIFYFIRSYLENDAMIKAEFLAKEYMEEIKILTKDEINEIVKSYRRLNNLGIKMTNYKLFLETIVKTILICIIFVFR
;
A
#
# COMPACT_ATOMS: atom_id res chain seq x y z
N MET A 1 21.16 -8.74 28.36
CA MET A 1 20.97 -7.92 27.15
C MET A 1 21.33 -8.60 25.83
N VAL A 2 22.57 -9.05 25.56
CA VAL A 2 22.90 -9.63 24.23
C VAL A 2 22.03 -10.84 23.88
N ILE A 3 21.87 -11.78 24.83
CA ILE A 3 21.01 -12.97 24.67
C ILE A 3 19.54 -12.59 24.47
N GLU A 4 19.05 -11.55 25.16
CA GLU A 4 17.67 -11.06 25.02
C GLU A 4 17.38 -10.58 23.60
N TYR A 5 18.23 -9.72 23.03
CA TYR A 5 18.03 -9.22 21.66
C TYR A 5 18.14 -10.31 20.60
N PHE A 6 18.98 -11.33 20.82
CA PHE A 6 19.05 -12.51 19.96
C PHE A 6 17.74 -13.31 19.99
N ILE A 7 17.22 -13.62 21.19
CA ILE A 7 15.94 -14.32 21.37
C ILE A 7 14.79 -13.53 20.74
N ILE A 8 14.74 -12.21 20.98
CA ILE A 8 13.70 -11.35 20.41
C ILE A 8 13.74 -11.38 18.88
N SER A 9 14.93 -11.28 18.28
CA SER A 9 15.10 -11.34 16.83
C SER A 9 14.64 -12.70 16.27
N LEU A 10 14.98 -13.80 16.96
CA LEU A 10 14.53 -15.15 16.59
C LEU A 10 13.01 -15.26 16.62
N VAL A 11 12.36 -14.77 17.68
CA VAL A 11 10.89 -14.75 17.81
C VAL A 11 10.26 -13.94 16.69
N MET A 12 10.80 -12.75 16.37
CA MET A 12 10.30 -11.92 15.27
C MET A 12 10.39 -12.64 13.91
N ILE A 13 11.49 -13.37 13.65
CA ILE A 13 11.65 -14.16 12.42
C ILE A 13 10.62 -15.30 12.38
N ILE A 14 10.42 -16.01 13.49
CA ILE A 14 9.42 -17.08 13.58
C ILE A 14 8.02 -16.53 13.29
N VAL A 15 7.64 -15.39 13.89
CA VAL A 15 6.35 -14.74 13.65
C VAL A 15 6.19 -14.35 12.17
N LEU A 16 7.24 -13.81 11.53
CA LEU A 16 7.19 -13.50 10.10
C LEU A 16 6.95 -14.76 9.25
N ILE A 17 7.62 -15.88 9.56
CA ILE A 17 7.43 -17.15 8.85
C ILE A 17 6.00 -17.65 9.03
N ILE A 18 5.48 -17.64 10.26
CA ILE A 18 4.09 -18.05 10.55
C ILE A 18 3.10 -17.19 9.75
N LEU A 19 3.26 -15.87 9.78
CA LEU A 19 2.37 -14.97 9.04
C LEU A 19 2.48 -15.14 7.53
N ALA A 20 3.67 -15.43 6.99
CA ALA A 20 3.87 -15.71 5.57
C ALA A 20 3.05 -16.93 5.14
N ILE A 21 3.03 -17.98 5.97
CA ILE A 21 2.26 -19.20 5.74
C ILE A 21 0.76 -18.92 5.86
N VAL A 22 0.33 -18.28 6.95
CA VAL A 22 -1.10 -17.98 7.22
C VAL A 22 -1.72 -17.10 6.14
N TYR A 23 -0.96 -16.15 5.61
CA TYR A 23 -1.44 -15.26 4.54
C TYR A 23 -1.23 -15.78 3.12
N ASP A 24 -0.72 -17.01 2.95
CA ASP A 24 -0.34 -17.58 1.64
C ASP A 24 0.51 -16.57 0.84
N TYR A 25 1.50 -15.97 1.50
CA TYR A 25 2.31 -14.90 0.91
C TYR A 25 3.17 -15.46 -0.23
N ASN A 26 2.72 -15.25 -1.47
CA ASN A 26 3.41 -15.73 -2.65
C ASN A 26 3.35 -14.70 -3.80
N LEU A 27 4.39 -13.87 -3.89
CA LEU A 27 4.52 -12.87 -4.95
C LEU A 27 4.56 -13.48 -6.36
N LYS A 28 5.11 -14.68 -6.53
CA LYS A 28 5.17 -15.35 -7.84
C LYS A 28 3.77 -15.74 -8.30
N LYS A 29 2.98 -16.33 -7.40
CA LYS A 29 1.58 -16.71 -7.65
C LYS A 29 0.72 -15.48 -7.96
N LEU A 30 0.92 -14.37 -7.25
CA LEU A 30 0.23 -13.10 -7.57
C LEU A 30 0.60 -12.60 -8.98
N LYS A 31 1.89 -12.55 -9.32
CA LYS A 31 2.34 -12.11 -10.65
C LYS A 31 1.75 -12.97 -11.75
N GLN A 32 1.81 -14.29 -11.59
CA GLN A 32 1.20 -15.23 -12.54
C GLN A 32 -0.31 -15.03 -12.68
N PHE A 33 -1.01 -14.79 -11.58
CA PHE A 33 -2.44 -14.46 -11.61
C PHE A 33 -2.69 -13.17 -12.40
N VAL A 34 -1.98 -12.09 -12.09
CA VAL A 34 -2.12 -10.79 -12.79
C VAL A 34 -1.83 -10.95 -14.29
N GLU A 35 -0.74 -11.63 -14.67
CA GLU A 35 -0.38 -11.86 -16.08
C GLU A 35 -1.45 -12.65 -16.86
N LEU A 36 -2.08 -13.64 -16.23
CA LEU A 36 -3.17 -14.42 -16.85
C LEU A 36 -4.43 -13.57 -17.06
N GLU A 37 -4.77 -12.75 -16.07
CA GLU A 37 -5.94 -11.88 -16.10
C GLU A 37 -5.74 -10.71 -17.09
N GLU A 38 -4.53 -10.17 -17.20
CA GLU A 38 -4.14 -9.17 -18.20
C GLU A 38 -4.35 -9.70 -19.62
N LYS A 39 -3.91 -10.93 -19.91
CA LYS A 39 -4.16 -11.57 -21.23
C LYS A 39 -5.64 -11.69 -21.55
N LYS A 40 -6.50 -11.90 -20.54
CA LYS A 40 -7.95 -12.06 -20.72
C LYS A 40 -8.67 -10.72 -20.89
N TYR A 41 -8.30 -9.71 -20.10
CA TYR A 41 -9.11 -8.51 -19.94
C TYR A 41 -8.48 -7.20 -20.46
N ASN A 42 -7.18 -7.15 -20.76
CA ASN A 42 -6.53 -5.91 -21.23
C ASN A 42 -7.25 -5.31 -22.45
N LYS A 43 -7.59 -6.13 -23.46
CA LYS A 43 -8.31 -5.67 -24.66
C LYS A 43 -9.67 -5.04 -24.36
N LEU A 44 -10.35 -5.47 -23.29
CA LEU A 44 -11.61 -4.88 -22.87
C LEU A 44 -11.38 -3.54 -22.16
N ILE A 45 -10.36 -3.49 -21.29
CA ILE A 45 -10.02 -2.29 -20.51
C ILE A 45 -9.42 -1.18 -21.39
N GLU A 46 -8.74 -1.54 -22.48
CA GLU A 46 -8.20 -0.60 -23.46
C GLU A 46 -9.28 0.27 -24.13
N LYS A 47 -10.53 -0.23 -24.21
CA LYS A 47 -11.67 0.53 -24.77
C LYS A 47 -12.05 1.75 -23.91
N TYR A 48 -11.71 1.76 -22.62
CA TYR A 48 -11.98 2.89 -21.74
C TYR A 48 -11.14 4.12 -22.11
N PRO A 49 -11.62 5.34 -21.81
CA PRO A 49 -10.91 6.58 -22.14
C PRO A 49 -9.58 6.72 -21.35
N SER A 50 -8.80 7.75 -21.67
CA SER A 50 -7.51 8.01 -21.02
C SER A 50 -7.59 8.04 -19.49
N ASN A 51 -6.47 7.74 -18.83
CA ASN A 51 -6.38 7.68 -17.36
C ASN A 51 -6.84 8.99 -16.69
N ILE A 52 -6.52 10.13 -17.30
CA ILE A 52 -6.98 11.45 -16.83
C ILE A 52 -8.51 11.57 -16.91
N ASN A 53 -9.12 11.12 -18.01
CA ASN A 53 -10.57 11.22 -18.19
C ASN A 53 -11.30 10.31 -17.20
N ILE A 54 -10.79 9.09 -16.97
CA ILE A 54 -11.28 8.19 -15.93
C ILE A 54 -11.20 8.88 -14.56
N CYS A 55 -10.03 9.43 -14.21
CA CYS A 55 -9.80 10.12 -12.94
C CYS A 55 -10.75 11.30 -12.74
N ARG A 56 -10.90 12.18 -13.74
CA ARG A 56 -11.82 13.33 -13.68
C ARG A 56 -13.27 12.91 -13.47
N HIS A 57 -13.71 11.85 -14.15
CA HIS A 57 -15.08 11.34 -13.99
C HIS A 57 -15.31 10.80 -12.58
N ILE A 58 -14.39 9.97 -12.09
CA ILE A 58 -14.47 9.41 -10.73
C ILE A 58 -14.46 10.51 -9.68
N LEU A 59 -13.57 11.50 -9.79
CA LEU A 59 -13.51 12.62 -8.84
C LEU A 59 -14.80 13.45 -8.83
N LYS A 60 -15.39 13.69 -10.02
CA LYS A 60 -16.69 14.34 -10.13
C LYS A 60 -17.77 13.53 -9.41
N LYS A 61 -17.78 12.21 -9.57
CA LYS A 61 -18.70 11.30 -8.88
C LYS A 61 -18.51 11.30 -7.36
N LEU A 62 -17.27 11.38 -6.90
CA LEU A 62 -16.93 11.50 -5.48
C LEU A 62 -17.13 12.93 -4.92
N ASN A 63 -17.68 13.86 -5.72
CA ASN A 63 -17.85 15.27 -5.38
C ASN A 63 -16.55 15.95 -4.91
N ASN A 64 -15.38 15.49 -5.39
CA ASN A 64 -14.09 16.05 -5.02
C ASN A 64 -13.53 16.93 -6.15
N LYS A 65 -13.63 18.25 -5.97
CA LYS A 65 -13.12 19.26 -6.93
C LYS A 65 -11.78 19.87 -6.52
N ASP A 66 -11.33 19.61 -5.29
CA ASP A 66 -10.17 20.30 -4.71
C ASP A 66 -8.84 19.67 -5.13
N VAL A 67 -8.87 18.40 -5.53
CA VAL A 67 -7.66 17.64 -5.84
C VAL A 67 -7.11 18.01 -7.22
N LYS A 68 -5.81 18.23 -7.28
CA LYS A 68 -5.10 18.53 -8.53
C LYS A 68 -4.75 17.22 -9.25
N ILE A 69 -4.93 17.17 -10.56
CA ILE A 69 -4.54 16.02 -11.39
C ILE A 69 -3.31 16.42 -12.18
N GLU A 70 -2.24 15.64 -12.07
CA GLU A 70 -1.01 15.81 -12.84
C GLU A 70 -0.72 14.53 -13.61
N GLU A 71 -0.35 14.66 -14.89
CA GLU A 71 0.09 13.51 -15.68
C GLU A 71 1.61 13.47 -15.69
N ASP A 72 2.19 12.38 -15.21
CA ASP A 72 3.63 12.14 -15.29
C ASP A 72 3.86 10.80 -16.00
N LYS A 73 4.18 10.89 -17.29
CA LYS A 73 4.42 9.72 -18.14
C LYS A 73 5.72 8.97 -17.79
N ASN A 74 6.61 9.59 -17.01
CA ASN A 74 7.84 8.95 -16.54
C ASN A 74 7.59 8.09 -15.30
N GLN A 75 6.49 8.31 -14.58
CA GLN A 75 6.12 7.48 -13.44
C GLN A 75 5.49 6.16 -13.87
N LYS A 76 5.78 5.11 -13.10
CA LYS A 76 5.28 3.75 -13.33
C LYS A 76 3.94 3.47 -12.63
N THR A 77 3.58 4.28 -11.64
CA THR A 77 2.41 4.05 -10.78
C THR A 77 1.66 5.35 -10.56
N CYS A 78 0.33 5.29 -10.57
CA CYS A 78 -0.47 6.42 -10.10
C CYS A 78 -0.28 6.58 -8.59
N LEU A 79 -0.33 7.82 -8.09
CA LEU A 79 -0.13 8.10 -6.67
C LEU A 79 -0.87 9.36 -6.24
N TYR A 80 -1.64 9.26 -5.15
CA TYR A 80 -2.15 10.39 -4.42
C TYR A 80 -1.16 10.90 -3.36
N ILE A 81 -0.92 12.20 -3.37
CA ILE A 81 -0.06 12.91 -2.43
C ILE A 81 -0.92 13.83 -1.57
N ALA A 82 -1.03 13.46 -0.28
CA ALA A 82 -1.88 14.16 0.67
C ALA A 82 -1.48 15.63 0.94
N ILE A 83 -0.17 15.94 1.01
CA ILE A 83 0.31 17.30 1.33
C ILE A 83 -0.03 18.29 0.21
N THR A 84 0.21 17.89 -1.03
CA THR A 84 0.00 18.75 -2.20
C THR A 84 -1.43 18.62 -2.75
N ASN A 85 -2.25 17.77 -2.14
CA ASN A 85 -3.59 17.39 -2.57
C ASN A 85 -3.61 17.10 -4.08
N LYS A 86 -2.74 16.20 -4.52
CA LYS A 86 -2.45 15.94 -5.93
C LYS A 86 -2.50 14.45 -6.24
N ILE A 87 -3.19 14.07 -7.31
CA ILE A 87 -3.10 12.73 -7.91
C ILE A 87 -2.17 12.81 -9.10
N ILE A 88 -1.07 12.07 -9.04
CA ILE A 88 -0.19 11.84 -10.17
C ILE A 88 -0.72 10.62 -10.93
N ILE A 89 -0.98 10.81 -12.22
CA ILE A 89 -1.45 9.79 -13.13
C ILE A 89 -0.28 9.32 -14.00
N ALA A 90 0.10 8.06 -13.81
CA ALA A 90 1.10 7.38 -14.61
C ALA A 90 0.50 6.78 -15.90
N ASN A 91 1.38 6.40 -16.84
CA ASN A 91 0.98 5.69 -18.04
C ASN A 91 0.79 4.18 -17.77
N ILE A 92 -0.33 3.84 -17.12
CA ILE A 92 -0.74 2.45 -16.84
C ILE A 92 -1.72 1.89 -17.87
N LYS A 93 -1.58 2.26 -19.15
CA LYS A 93 -2.55 1.89 -20.21
C LYS A 93 -2.66 0.37 -20.41
N GLU A 94 -1.57 -0.36 -20.21
CA GLU A 94 -1.45 -1.79 -20.51
C GLU A 94 -1.78 -2.70 -19.31
N SER A 95 -2.60 -2.25 -18.36
CA SER A 95 -3.00 -3.08 -17.21
C SER A 95 -4.52 -3.17 -17.05
N TYR A 96 -5.02 -4.39 -16.86
CA TYR A 96 -6.46 -4.63 -16.66
C TYR A 96 -6.98 -4.01 -15.35
N THR A 97 -6.10 -3.77 -14.39
CA THR A 97 -6.42 -3.14 -13.09
C THR A 97 -6.47 -1.62 -13.18
N ARG A 98 -6.24 -1.03 -14.37
CA ARG A 98 -6.12 0.42 -14.57
C ARG A 98 -7.28 1.21 -13.97
N VAL A 99 -8.52 0.81 -14.24
CA VAL A 99 -9.72 1.50 -13.72
C VAL A 99 -9.74 1.41 -12.20
N GLN A 100 -9.55 0.21 -11.64
CA GLN A 100 -9.50 -0.01 -10.20
C GLN A 100 -8.37 0.78 -9.51
N THR A 101 -7.19 0.85 -10.12
CA THR A 101 -6.05 1.59 -9.60
C THR A 101 -6.34 3.10 -9.55
N ILE A 102 -6.96 3.64 -10.60
CA ILE A 102 -7.36 5.06 -10.60
C ILE A 102 -8.46 5.31 -9.54
N CYS A 103 -9.43 4.40 -9.39
CA CYS A 103 -10.42 4.46 -8.31
C CYS A 103 -9.75 4.49 -6.93
N HIS A 104 -8.75 3.63 -6.70
CA HIS A 104 -8.01 3.56 -5.45
C HIS A 104 -7.33 4.89 -5.10
N GLU A 105 -6.60 5.50 -6.05
CA GLU A 105 -5.98 6.82 -5.83
C GLU A 105 -7.01 7.94 -5.63
N CYS A 106 -8.15 7.89 -6.35
CA CYS A 106 -9.24 8.83 -6.13
C CYS A 106 -9.87 8.66 -4.73
N LEU A 107 -9.97 7.43 -4.22
CA LEU A 107 -10.49 7.17 -2.88
C LEU A 107 -9.56 7.73 -1.79
N HIS A 108 -8.24 7.62 -1.98
CA HIS A 108 -7.30 8.30 -1.08
C HIS A 108 -7.52 9.81 -1.01
N SER A 109 -7.99 10.45 -2.08
CA SER A 109 -8.27 11.89 -2.08
C SER A 109 -9.48 12.32 -1.25
N ILE A 110 -10.41 11.41 -0.96
CA ILE A 110 -11.61 11.70 -0.14
C ILE A 110 -11.53 11.13 1.29
N GLN A 111 -10.51 10.33 1.59
CA GLN A 111 -10.25 9.87 2.95
C GLN A 111 -10.01 11.06 3.88
N SER A 112 -10.19 10.82 5.19
CA SER A 112 -10.02 11.86 6.20
C SER A 112 -8.64 12.51 6.07
N LYS A 113 -8.62 13.82 5.75
CA LYS A 113 -7.39 14.62 5.65
C LYS A 113 -6.56 14.53 6.94
N LYS A 114 -7.21 14.37 8.10
CA LYS A 114 -6.54 14.16 9.39
C LYS A 114 -5.70 12.88 9.40
N ILE A 115 -6.26 11.76 8.94
CA ILE A 115 -5.56 10.45 8.92
C ILE A 115 -4.47 10.43 7.85
N LEU A 116 -4.73 11.00 6.67
CA LEU A 116 -3.74 11.09 5.59
C LEU A 116 -2.52 11.93 5.99
N LEU A 117 -2.75 13.10 6.60
CA LEU A 117 -1.67 13.95 7.09
C LEU A 117 -0.94 13.29 8.26
N LEU A 118 -1.67 12.65 9.19
CA LEU A 118 -1.06 11.86 10.25
C LEU A 118 -0.17 10.76 9.67
N ASN A 119 -0.64 9.99 8.68
CA ASN A 119 0.16 8.96 8.02
C ASN A 119 1.44 9.56 7.44
N PHE A 120 1.35 10.69 6.74
CA PHE A 120 2.52 11.34 6.16
C PHE A 120 3.53 11.75 7.25
N ILE A 121 3.09 12.53 8.24
CA ILE A 121 3.96 13.03 9.33
C ILE A 121 4.58 11.85 10.09
N TYR A 122 3.75 10.88 10.44
CA TYR A 122 4.13 9.73 11.24
C TYR A 122 5.10 8.80 10.51
N SER A 123 4.90 8.57 9.21
CA SER A 123 5.83 7.78 8.39
C SER A 123 7.23 8.38 8.37
N ASN A 124 7.33 9.71 8.28
CA ASN A 124 8.61 10.42 8.31
C ASN A 124 9.22 10.42 9.72
N LEU A 125 8.41 10.63 10.77
CA LEU A 125 8.87 10.56 12.16
C LEU A 125 9.41 9.16 12.51
N TYR A 126 8.69 8.11 12.11
CA TYR A 126 9.10 6.72 12.29
C TYR A 126 10.45 6.43 11.62
N LEU A 127 10.61 6.88 10.37
CA LEU A 127 11.85 6.69 9.62
C LEU A 127 13.02 7.47 10.23
N LEU A 128 12.78 8.72 10.65
CA LEU A 128 13.77 9.55 11.33
C LEU A 128 14.22 8.89 12.64
N TYR A 129 13.27 8.41 13.45
CA TYR A 129 13.56 7.71 14.69
C TYR A 129 14.42 6.46 14.46
N PHE A 130 14.08 5.66 13.45
CA PHE A 130 14.87 4.50 13.06
C PHE A 130 16.32 4.89 12.73
N PHE A 131 16.53 5.91 11.89
CA PHE A 131 17.88 6.33 11.51
C PHE A 131 18.69 6.89 12.68
N ILE A 132 18.09 7.74 13.52
CA ILE A 132 18.77 8.28 14.70
C ILE A 132 19.17 7.14 15.64
N THR A 133 18.26 6.20 15.91
CA THR A 133 18.52 5.06 16.78
C THR A 133 19.62 4.16 16.21
N ALA A 134 19.59 3.90 14.89
CA ALA A 134 20.62 3.11 14.21
C ALA A 134 22.00 3.79 14.30
N ILE A 135 22.09 5.09 14.02
CA ILE A 135 23.35 5.85 14.10
C ILE A 135 23.89 5.87 15.53
N LEU A 136 23.04 6.19 16.52
CA LEU A 136 23.45 6.17 17.93
C LEU A 136 23.90 4.76 18.36
N GLY A 137 23.21 3.72 17.89
CA GLY A 137 23.55 2.32 18.16
C GLY A 137 24.91 1.96 17.61
N ILE A 138 25.20 2.30 16.35
CA ILE A 138 26.50 2.05 15.70
C ILE A 138 27.63 2.79 16.45
N LEU A 139 27.37 4.01 16.92
CA LEU A 139 28.33 4.81 17.71
C LEU A 139 28.48 4.33 19.16
N GLY A 140 27.68 3.37 19.62
CA GLY A 140 27.67 2.89 21.01
C GLY A 140 27.18 3.94 22.02
N LYS A 141 26.45 4.97 21.57
CA LYS A 141 26.00 6.11 22.39
C LYS A 141 24.53 6.01 22.82
N VAL A 142 23.90 4.85 22.65
CA VAL A 142 22.51 4.64 23.08
C VAL A 142 22.48 4.51 24.61
N PRO A 143 21.84 5.43 25.34
CA PRO A 143 21.89 5.43 26.81
C PRO A 143 21.18 4.20 27.39
N ASN A 144 19.96 3.92 26.91
CA ASN A 144 19.14 2.80 27.37
C ASN A 144 18.58 2.05 26.16
N LYS A 145 19.29 1.00 25.75
CA LYS A 145 18.93 0.19 24.56
C LYS A 145 17.51 -0.38 24.66
N ASN A 146 17.06 -0.80 25.83
CA ASN A 146 15.72 -1.37 26.03
C ASN A 146 14.62 -0.34 25.77
N VAL A 147 14.76 0.89 26.30
CA VAL A 147 13.77 1.95 26.08
C VAL A 147 13.68 2.31 24.59
N PHE A 148 14.83 2.50 23.94
CA PHE A 148 14.86 2.83 22.51
C PHE A 148 14.27 1.71 21.64
N PHE A 149 14.50 0.46 22.04
CA PHE A 149 13.93 -0.71 21.39
C PHE A 149 12.40 -0.81 21.57
N SER A 150 11.90 -0.64 22.79
CA SER A 150 10.46 -0.64 23.07
C SER A 150 9.74 0.48 22.31
N LEU A 151 10.35 1.66 22.23
CA LEU A 151 9.84 2.77 21.41
C LEU A 151 9.84 2.44 19.92
N MET A 152 10.86 1.73 19.41
CA MET A 152 10.89 1.27 18.01
C MET A 152 9.71 0.32 17.70
N ILE A 153 9.39 -0.61 18.61
CA ILE A 153 8.24 -1.51 18.47
C ILE A 153 6.93 -0.72 18.49
N LEU A 154 6.76 0.18 19.47
CA LEU A 154 5.57 1.01 19.57
C LEU A 154 5.38 1.85 18.30
N PHE A 155 6.46 2.46 17.81
CA PHE A 155 6.39 3.26 16.61
C PHE A 155 6.05 2.44 15.37
N SER A 156 6.63 1.25 15.24
CA SER A 156 6.33 0.26 14.20
C SER A 156 4.85 -0.13 14.20
N TYR A 157 4.28 -0.40 15.37
CA TYR A 157 2.87 -0.80 15.51
C TYR A 157 1.91 0.31 15.06
N ILE A 158 2.13 1.54 15.53
CA ILE A 158 1.28 2.68 15.15
C ILE A 158 1.42 2.98 13.65
N PHE A 159 2.64 2.91 13.10
CA PHE A 159 2.86 3.07 11.65
C PHE A 159 2.05 2.05 10.86
N TYR A 160 2.18 0.77 11.23
CA TYR A 160 1.44 -0.32 10.60
C TYR A 160 -0.07 -0.10 10.69
N PHE A 161 -0.59 0.26 11.87
CA PHE A 161 -2.02 0.45 12.10
C PHE A 161 -2.61 1.54 11.21
N ILE A 162 -1.97 2.72 11.17
CA ILE A 162 -2.43 3.86 10.37
C ILE A 162 -2.38 3.52 8.87
N ARG A 163 -1.26 2.96 8.40
CA ARG A 163 -1.06 2.67 6.98
C ARG A 163 -1.97 1.54 6.50
N SER A 164 -2.07 0.46 7.27
CA SER A 164 -2.96 -0.68 7.00
C SER A 164 -4.41 -0.23 6.83
N TYR A 165 -4.90 0.64 7.74
CA TYR A 165 -6.26 1.17 7.66
C TYR A 165 -6.51 1.94 6.34
N LEU A 166 -5.61 2.85 5.97
CA LEU A 166 -5.76 3.66 4.75
C LEU A 166 -5.78 2.80 3.48
N GLU A 167 -4.87 1.84 3.38
CA GLU A 167 -4.76 0.93 2.24
C GLU A 167 -5.97 0.01 2.14
N ASN A 168 -6.36 -0.64 3.24
CA ASN A 168 -7.50 -1.57 3.27
C ASN A 168 -8.80 -0.85 2.88
N ASP A 169 -9.04 0.34 3.43
CA ASP A 169 -10.25 1.13 3.13
C ASP A 169 -10.32 1.49 1.64
N ALA A 170 -9.22 1.95 1.05
CA ALA A 170 -9.15 2.30 -0.37
C ALA A 170 -9.28 1.06 -1.28
N MET A 171 -8.60 -0.05 -0.96
CA MET A 171 -8.65 -1.29 -1.75
C MET A 171 -10.06 -1.90 -1.77
N ILE A 172 -10.74 -1.96 -0.62
CA ILE A 172 -12.09 -2.52 -0.51
C ILE A 172 -13.07 -1.69 -1.34
N LYS A 173 -13.04 -0.36 -1.21
CA LYS A 173 -13.97 0.54 -1.91
C LYS A 173 -13.67 0.65 -3.42
N ALA A 174 -12.42 0.49 -3.84
CA ALA A 174 -12.01 0.65 -5.24
C ALA A 174 -12.71 -0.35 -6.18
N GLU A 175 -12.94 -1.60 -5.73
CA GLU A 175 -13.68 -2.60 -6.52
C GLU A 175 -15.09 -2.11 -6.86
N PHE A 176 -15.83 -1.65 -5.84
CA PHE A 176 -17.21 -1.19 -6.00
C PHE A 176 -17.27 0.08 -6.86
N LEU A 177 -16.41 1.04 -6.59
CA LEU A 177 -16.36 2.28 -7.37
C LEU A 177 -15.99 2.03 -8.84
N ALA A 178 -15.07 1.11 -9.10
CA ALA A 178 -14.72 0.70 -10.45
C ALA A 178 -15.89 0.03 -11.17
N LYS A 179 -16.63 -0.85 -10.49
CA LYS A 179 -17.85 -1.47 -11.04
C LYS A 179 -18.86 -0.41 -11.46
N GLU A 180 -19.22 0.50 -10.55
CA GLU A 180 -20.23 1.52 -10.83
C GLU A 180 -19.80 2.44 -11.98
N TYR A 181 -18.52 2.82 -12.02
CA TYR A 181 -17.97 3.60 -13.14
C TYR A 181 -18.12 2.87 -14.48
N MET A 182 -17.77 1.59 -14.53
CA MET A 182 -17.88 0.78 -15.76
C MET A 182 -19.33 0.65 -16.23
N GLU A 183 -20.28 0.49 -15.30
CA GLU A 183 -21.72 0.40 -15.60
C GLU A 183 -22.31 1.73 -16.11
N GLU A 184 -21.83 2.87 -15.60
CA GLU A 184 -22.26 4.21 -16.04
C GLU A 184 -21.81 4.53 -17.46
N ILE A 185 -20.57 4.19 -17.79
CA ILE A 185 -19.94 4.54 -19.07
C ILE A 185 -20.44 3.66 -20.23
N LYS A 186 -21.00 2.47 -19.93
CA LYS A 186 -21.66 1.56 -20.90
C LYS A 186 -20.82 1.18 -22.12
N ILE A 187 -19.48 1.13 -21.97
CA ILE A 187 -18.56 0.65 -23.03
C ILE A 187 -18.58 -0.88 -23.14
N LEU A 188 -18.73 -1.57 -22.01
CA LEU A 188 -18.75 -3.03 -21.92
C LEU A 188 -20.17 -3.51 -21.57
N THR A 189 -20.46 -4.76 -21.91
CA THR A 189 -21.69 -5.44 -21.49
C THR A 189 -21.68 -5.73 -20.00
N LYS A 190 -22.86 -5.92 -19.39
CA LYS A 190 -22.96 -6.26 -17.96
C LYS A 190 -22.20 -7.56 -17.61
N ASP A 191 -22.21 -8.53 -18.52
CA ASP A 191 -21.53 -9.81 -18.31
C ASP A 191 -20.00 -9.66 -18.33
N GLU A 192 -19.46 -8.87 -19.27
CA GLU A 192 -18.03 -8.53 -19.31
C GLU A 192 -17.61 -7.77 -18.04
N ILE A 193 -18.42 -6.81 -17.58
CA ILE A 193 -18.15 -6.06 -16.34
C ILE A 193 -18.14 -7.00 -15.13
N ASN A 194 -19.12 -7.88 -15.01
CA ASN A 194 -19.21 -8.83 -13.90
C ASN A 194 -18.00 -9.77 -13.85
N GLU A 195 -17.51 -10.24 -14.99
CA GLU A 195 -16.31 -11.06 -15.09
C GLU A 195 -15.04 -10.30 -14.64
N ILE A 196 -14.87 -9.05 -15.08
CA ILE A 196 -13.75 -8.20 -14.65
C ILE A 196 -13.82 -7.92 -13.15
N VAL A 197 -14.99 -7.56 -12.62
CA VAL A 197 -15.17 -7.26 -11.19
C VAL A 197 -14.93 -8.50 -10.32
N LYS A 198 -15.31 -9.70 -10.80
CA LYS A 198 -14.99 -10.96 -10.12
C LYS A 198 -13.47 -11.19 -10.05
N SER A 199 -12.74 -10.81 -11.09
CA SER A 199 -11.27 -10.80 -11.07
C SER A 199 -10.72 -9.77 -10.09
N TYR A 200 -11.24 -8.54 -10.08
CA TYR A 200 -10.86 -7.51 -9.10
C TYR A 200 -11.07 -7.96 -7.66
N ARG A 201 -12.17 -8.67 -7.37
CA ARG A 201 -12.41 -9.24 -6.03
C ARG A 201 -11.37 -10.28 -5.64
N ARG A 202 -11.02 -11.18 -6.56
CA ARG A 202 -9.96 -12.18 -6.32
C ARG A 202 -8.61 -11.50 -6.10
N LEU A 203 -8.30 -10.49 -6.91
CA LEU A 203 -7.10 -9.68 -6.77
C LEU A 203 -7.08 -8.97 -5.42
N ASN A 204 -8.16 -8.33 -5.00
CA ASN A 204 -8.27 -7.64 -3.71
C ASN A 204 -8.08 -8.58 -2.53
N ASN A 205 -8.72 -9.75 -2.54
CA ASN A 205 -8.57 -10.74 -1.47
C ASN A 205 -7.12 -11.19 -1.28
N LEU A 206 -6.37 -11.30 -2.38
CA LEU A 206 -4.94 -11.61 -2.37
C LEU A 206 -4.11 -10.37 -1.99
N GLY A 207 -4.40 -9.23 -2.60
CA GLY A 207 -3.71 -7.97 -2.46
C GLY A 207 -3.75 -7.43 -1.05
N ILE A 208 -4.90 -7.44 -0.38
CA ILE A 208 -5.05 -6.97 1.00
C ILE A 208 -4.14 -7.78 1.93
N LYS A 209 -4.13 -9.12 1.81
CA LYS A 209 -3.25 -9.98 2.62
C LYS A 209 -1.78 -9.66 2.36
N MET A 210 -1.39 -9.53 1.09
CA MET A 210 -0.01 -9.24 0.70
C MET A 210 0.46 -7.85 1.14
N THR A 211 -0.37 -6.82 0.98
CA THR A 211 -0.07 -5.46 1.43
C THR A 211 0.13 -5.42 2.94
N ASN A 212 -0.77 -6.04 3.71
CA ASN A 212 -0.64 -6.09 5.17
C ASN A 212 0.60 -6.86 5.61
N TYR A 213 0.88 -8.02 5.01
CA TYR A 213 2.09 -8.78 5.29
C TYR A 213 3.34 -7.95 4.98
N LYS A 214 3.38 -7.30 3.81
CA LYS A 214 4.51 -6.48 3.37
C LYS A 214 4.76 -5.31 4.32
N LEU A 215 3.71 -4.59 4.71
CA LEU A 215 3.81 -3.49 5.69
C LEU A 215 4.36 -3.99 7.02
N PHE A 216 3.87 -5.13 7.51
CA PHE A 216 4.35 -5.72 8.75
C PHE A 216 5.82 -6.15 8.63
N LEU A 217 6.19 -6.86 7.57
CA LEU A 217 7.56 -7.26 7.25
C LEU A 217 8.51 -6.07 7.26
N GLU A 218 8.15 -4.96 6.59
CA GLU A 218 8.96 -3.75 6.54
C GLU A 218 9.22 -3.12 7.92
N THR A 219 8.29 -3.27 8.86
CA THR A 219 8.47 -2.78 10.24
C THR A 219 9.33 -3.71 11.09
N ILE A 220 9.10 -5.02 10.98
CA ILE A 220 9.84 -6.03 11.74
C ILE A 220 11.30 -6.08 11.29
N VAL A 221 11.58 -5.99 9.98
CA VAL A 221 12.95 -5.96 9.46
C VAL A 221 13.74 -4.80 10.05
N LYS A 222 13.15 -3.59 10.12
CA LYS A 222 13.81 -2.43 10.74
C LYS A 222 14.07 -2.66 12.23
N THR A 223 13.12 -3.28 12.93
CA THR A 223 13.27 -3.61 14.35
C THR A 223 14.38 -4.65 14.58
N ILE A 224 14.47 -5.70 13.75
CA ILE A 224 15.57 -6.69 13.79
C ILE A 224 16.92 -6.04 13.51
N LEU A 225 17.00 -5.10 12.56
CA LEU A 225 18.25 -4.36 12.31
C LEU A 225 18.72 -3.60 13.55
N ILE A 226 17.81 -2.97 14.30
CA ILE A 226 18.14 -2.32 15.58
C ILE A 226 18.63 -3.34 16.62
N CYS A 227 17.97 -4.51 16.74
CA CYS A 227 18.44 -5.59 17.63
C CYS A 227 19.89 -5.99 17.30
N ILE A 228 20.19 -6.21 16.02
CA ILE A 228 21.52 -6.61 15.56
C ILE A 228 22.56 -5.55 15.94
N ILE A 229 22.26 -4.27 15.70
CA ILE A 229 23.16 -3.17 16.09
C ILE A 229 23.43 -3.17 17.60
N PHE A 230 22.39 -3.36 18.41
CA PHE A 230 22.49 -3.37 19.88
C PHE A 230 23.21 -4.60 20.47
N VAL A 231 23.27 -5.70 19.70
CA VAL A 231 24.04 -6.90 20.06
C VAL A 231 25.53 -6.67 19.87
N PHE A 232 25.93 -6.01 18.77
CA PHE A 232 27.34 -5.85 18.40
C PHE A 232 28.02 -4.59 18.97
N ARG A 233 27.25 -3.64 19.50
CA ARG A 233 27.69 -2.39 20.12
C ARG A 233 26.93 -2.23 21.43
#